data_AF-A0A7Y6X4L0-F1
#
_entry.id   AF-A0A7Y6X4L0-F1
#
_cell.length_a   1.000
_cell.length_b   1.000
_cell.length_c   1.000
_cell.angle_alpha   90.00
_cell.angle_beta   90.00
_cell.angle_gamma   90.00
#
_symmetry.space_group_name_H-M   'P 1'
#
loop_
_entity.id
_entity.type
_entity.pdbx_description
1 polymer ?
#
loop_
_entity_poly.entity_id
_entity_poly.type
_entity_poly.pdbx_seq_one_letter_code
_entity_poly.pdbx_strand_id
1 'polypeptide(L)'
;MDLESERLERSQLESLSTTELIRHALAETRLLVRAEVLHAKKELRDELKAARTAGILIGAGAVLALTSLAVLFVALGLALPLGAALGVLLVGVVLLAIAGGMLFLGSKRVPKKPLTHTQERLKLDYQLTRETLQ
;
A
#
# COMPACT_ATOMS: atom_id res chain seq x y z
N MET A 1 -31.22 32.30 27.40
CA MET A 1 -31.05 31.17 28.33
C MET A 1 -29.63 30.61 28.28
N ASP A 2 -28.81 30.92 27.26
CA ASP A 2 -27.45 30.36 27.10
C ASP A 2 -26.36 30.93 28.02
N LEU A 3 -26.54 32.18 28.49
CA LEU A 3 -25.53 32.85 29.34
C LEU A 3 -25.49 32.32 30.77
N GLU A 4 -26.58 31.70 31.22
CA GLU A 4 -26.69 31.12 32.57
C GLU A 4 -26.08 29.71 32.58
N SER A 5 -26.27 28.92 31.52
CA SER A 5 -25.63 27.61 31.33
C SER A 5 -24.11 27.68 31.16
N GLU A 6 -23.58 28.62 30.37
CA GLU A 6 -22.12 28.80 30.25
C GLU A 6 -21.46 29.20 31.58
N ARG A 7 -22.16 29.99 32.41
CA ARG A 7 -21.66 30.38 33.74
C ARG A 7 -21.68 29.21 34.72
N LEU A 8 -22.68 28.33 34.63
CA LEU A 8 -22.77 27.13 35.44
C LEU A 8 -21.69 26.09 35.05
N GLU A 9 -21.42 25.91 33.75
CA GLU A 9 -20.30 25.07 33.28
C GLU A 9 -18.95 25.63 33.74
N ARG A 10 -18.71 26.94 33.62
CA ARG A 10 -17.47 27.55 34.13
C ARG A 10 -17.32 27.43 35.64
N SER A 11 -18.38 27.65 36.42
CA SER A 11 -18.35 27.50 37.88
C SER A 11 -18.12 26.05 38.31
N GLN A 12 -18.65 25.08 37.57
CA GLN A 12 -18.33 23.67 37.79
C GLN A 12 -16.87 23.37 37.42
N LEU A 13 -16.36 23.87 36.30
CA LEU A 13 -14.95 23.74 35.87
C LEU A 13 -13.96 24.41 36.84
N GLU A 14 -14.35 25.52 37.48
CA GLU A 14 -13.56 26.19 38.53
C GLU A 14 -13.64 25.47 39.88
N SER A 15 -14.72 24.72 40.16
CA SER A 15 -14.86 23.89 41.36
C SER A 15 -14.19 22.51 41.25
N LEU A 16 -13.83 22.11 40.02
CA LEU A 16 -13.13 20.88 39.72
C LEU A 16 -11.64 21.06 40.08
N SER A 17 -11.11 20.15 40.90
CA SER A 17 -9.68 20.19 41.21
C SER A 17 -8.84 20.01 39.93
N THR A 18 -7.62 20.53 39.90
CA THR A 18 -6.67 20.36 38.78
C THR A 18 -6.56 18.89 38.32
N THR A 19 -6.71 17.94 39.24
CA THR A 19 -6.73 16.50 38.99
C THR A 19 -7.93 16.06 38.15
N GLU A 20 -9.12 16.64 38.37
CA GLU A 20 -10.33 16.29 37.64
C GLU A 20 -10.32 16.86 36.21
N LEU A 21 -9.72 18.05 36.03
CA LEU A 21 -9.54 18.68 34.71
C LEU A 21 -8.58 17.86 33.82
N ILE A 22 -7.46 17.39 34.41
CA ILE A 22 -6.52 16.49 33.74
C ILE A 22 -7.20 15.17 33.38
N ARG A 23 -8.04 14.63 34.29
CA ARG A 23 -8.79 13.40 34.04
C ARG A 23 -9.78 13.56 32.88
N HIS A 24 -10.43 14.71 32.77
CA HIS A 24 -11.35 15.01 31.67
C HIS A 24 -10.61 15.16 30.33
N ALA A 25 -9.51 15.93 30.30
CA ALA A 25 -8.69 16.11 29.11
C ALA A 25 -8.07 14.79 28.60
N LEU A 26 -7.65 13.90 29.52
CA LEU A 26 -7.17 12.55 29.18
C LEU A 26 -8.29 11.67 28.62
N ALA A 27 -9.51 11.77 29.16
CA ALA A 27 -10.66 11.04 28.65
C ALA A 27 -11.03 11.49 27.22
N GLU A 28 -10.98 12.78 26.95
CA GLU A 28 -11.26 13.37 25.63
C GLU A 28 -10.17 13.02 24.60
N THR A 29 -8.89 13.10 25.00
CA THR A 29 -7.76 12.68 24.16
C THR A 29 -7.88 11.20 23.78
N ARG A 30 -8.31 10.34 24.70
CA ARG A 30 -8.54 8.92 24.42
C ARG A 30 -9.65 8.69 23.40
N LEU A 31 -10.71 9.50 23.44
CA LEU A 31 -11.78 9.47 22.44
C LEU A 31 -11.26 9.91 21.06
N LEU A 32 -10.47 10.98 21.01
CA LEU A 32 -9.89 11.48 19.77
C LEU A 32 -8.94 10.46 19.13
N VAL A 33 -8.02 9.87 19.91
CA VAL A 33 -7.11 8.82 19.42
C VAL A 33 -7.89 7.63 18.86
N ARG A 34 -8.98 7.23 19.52
CA ARG A 34 -9.83 6.14 19.03
C ARG A 34 -10.53 6.51 17.72
N ALA A 35 -10.98 7.75 17.58
CA ALA A 35 -11.58 8.25 16.34
C ALA A 35 -10.57 8.28 15.20
N GLU A 36 -9.36 8.77 15.43
CA GLU A 36 -8.30 8.83 14.43
C GLU A 36 -7.88 7.43 13.96
N VAL A 37 -7.76 6.47 14.88
CA VAL A 37 -7.50 5.06 14.53
C VAL A 37 -8.63 4.47 13.68
N LEU A 38 -9.89 4.79 13.99
CA LEU A 38 -11.02 4.35 13.17
C LEU A 38 -11.00 4.98 11.78
N HIS A 39 -10.62 6.25 11.69
CA HIS A 39 -10.51 6.97 10.43
C HIS A 39 -9.37 6.42 9.56
N ALA A 40 -8.16 6.30 10.12
CA ALA A 40 -7.01 5.69 9.46
C ALA A 40 -7.31 4.26 9.01
N LYS A 41 -8.02 3.46 9.82
CA LYS A 41 -8.42 2.09 9.45
C LYS A 41 -9.40 2.06 8.27
N LYS A 42 -10.30 3.06 8.18
CA LYS A 42 -11.22 3.19 7.05
C LYS A 42 -10.45 3.57 5.78
N GLU A 43 -9.61 4.60 5.86
CA GLU A 43 -8.80 5.08 4.75
C GLU A 43 -7.88 3.97 4.22
N LEU A 44 -7.15 3.27 5.10
CA LEU A 44 -6.32 2.11 4.71
C LEU A 44 -7.13 0.99 4.03
N ARG A 45 -8.36 0.74 4.47
CA ARG A 45 -9.23 -0.26 3.83
C ARG A 45 -9.66 0.15 2.44
N ASP A 46 -10.00 1.43 2.26
CA ASP A 46 -10.43 1.97 0.98
C ASP A 46 -9.26 2.02 -0.01
N GLU A 47 -8.08 2.47 0.44
CA GLU A 47 -6.83 2.43 -0.33
C GLU A 47 -6.46 1.00 -0.72
N LEU A 48 -6.50 0.05 0.22
CA LEU A 48 -6.18 -1.35 -0.06
C LEU A 48 -7.15 -1.96 -1.08
N LYS A 49 -8.44 -1.60 -1.01
CA LYS A 49 -9.45 -2.06 -1.97
C LYS A 49 -9.17 -1.48 -3.36
N ALA A 50 -8.84 -0.20 -3.46
CA ALA A 50 -8.47 0.44 -4.72
C ALA A 50 -7.19 -0.18 -5.31
N ALA A 51 -6.15 -0.34 -4.49
CA ALA A 51 -4.88 -0.97 -4.87
C ALA A 51 -5.09 -2.42 -5.33
N ARG A 52 -5.94 -3.18 -4.64
CA ARG A 52 -6.30 -4.55 -5.04
C ARG A 52 -6.98 -4.57 -6.41
N THR A 53 -8.00 -3.75 -6.62
CA THR A 53 -8.73 -3.72 -7.90
C THR A 53 -7.79 -3.29 -9.04
N ALA A 54 -6.99 -2.26 -8.82
CA ALA A 54 -5.99 -1.81 -9.80
C ALA A 54 -4.96 -2.92 -10.09
N GLY A 55 -4.46 -3.58 -9.05
CA GLY A 55 -3.52 -4.69 -9.19
C GLY A 55 -4.09 -5.88 -9.97
N ILE A 56 -5.36 -6.25 -9.72
CA ILE A 56 -6.05 -7.30 -10.49
C ILE A 56 -6.21 -6.89 -11.94
N LEU A 57 -6.65 -5.66 -12.21
CA LEU A 57 -6.91 -5.21 -13.58
C LEU A 57 -5.62 -5.11 -14.41
N ILE A 58 -4.57 -4.53 -13.82
CA ILE A 58 -3.24 -4.45 -14.45
C ILE A 58 -2.66 -5.85 -14.64
N GLY A 59 -2.75 -6.71 -13.62
CA GLY A 59 -2.25 -8.08 -13.70
C GLY A 59 -2.94 -8.91 -14.77
N ALA A 60 -4.28 -8.90 -14.79
CA ALA A 60 -5.08 -9.59 -15.80
C ALA A 60 -4.82 -9.03 -17.20
N GLY A 61 -4.76 -7.71 -17.34
CA GLY A 61 -4.44 -7.04 -18.60
C GLY A 61 -3.05 -7.42 -19.12
N ALA A 62 -2.04 -7.48 -18.24
CA ALA A 62 -0.69 -7.91 -18.61
C ALA A 62 -0.65 -9.37 -19.10
N VAL A 63 -1.34 -10.28 -18.41
CA VAL A 63 -1.44 -11.68 -18.84
C VAL A 63 -2.12 -11.78 -20.20
N LEU A 64 -3.27 -11.11 -20.38
CA LEU A 64 -3.99 -11.11 -21.64
C LEU A 64 -3.17 -10.50 -22.78
N ALA A 65 -2.45 -9.41 -22.53
CA ALA A 65 -1.59 -8.80 -23.54
C ALA A 65 -0.48 -9.76 -23.99
N LEU A 66 0.19 -10.44 -23.04
CA LEU A 66 1.24 -11.40 -23.36
C LEU A 66 0.70 -12.63 -24.11
N THR A 67 -0.46 -13.16 -23.71
CA THR A 67 -1.05 -14.32 -24.40
C THR A 67 -1.56 -13.94 -25.79
N SER A 68 -2.25 -12.81 -25.94
CA SER A 68 -2.67 -12.30 -27.25
C SER A 68 -1.48 -12.03 -28.17
N LEU A 69 -0.39 -11.45 -27.64
CA LEU A 69 0.83 -11.22 -28.40
C LEU A 69 1.44 -12.54 -28.89
N ALA A 70 1.49 -13.58 -28.03
CA ALA A 70 1.95 -14.90 -28.43
C ALA A 70 1.10 -15.51 -29.55
N VAL A 71 -0.24 -15.39 -29.47
CA VAL A 71 -1.16 -15.88 -30.52
C VAL A 71 -0.95 -15.14 -31.84
N LEU A 72 -0.84 -13.81 -31.82
CA LEU A 72 -0.52 -12.97 -32.99
C LEU A 72 0.78 -13.42 -33.68
N PHE A 73 1.76 -13.75 -32.86
CA PHE A 73 3.08 -14.19 -33.29
C PHE A 73 3.06 -15.59 -33.94
N VAL A 74 2.28 -16.52 -33.40
CA VAL A 74 2.01 -17.81 -34.05
C VAL A 74 1.30 -17.60 -35.39
N ALA A 75 0.28 -16.74 -35.43
CA ALA A 75 -0.45 -16.44 -36.67
C ALA A 75 0.46 -15.84 -37.75
N LEU A 76 1.37 -14.93 -37.38
CA LEU A 76 2.40 -14.42 -38.29
C LEU A 76 3.32 -15.55 -38.79
N GLY A 77 3.80 -16.41 -37.90
CA GLY A 77 4.64 -17.56 -38.28
C GLY A 77 3.98 -18.50 -39.29
N LEU A 78 2.65 -18.68 -39.20
CA LEU A 78 1.86 -19.44 -40.17
C LEU A 78 1.60 -18.69 -41.49
N ALA A 79 1.59 -17.35 -41.46
CA ALA A 79 1.37 -16.52 -42.64
C ALA A 79 2.63 -16.33 -43.51
N LEU A 80 3.83 -16.56 -42.96
CA LEU A 80 5.07 -16.48 -43.72
C LEU A 80 5.21 -17.72 -44.65
N PRO A 81 5.80 -17.56 -45.86
CA PRO A 81 6.09 -18.67 -46.78
C PRO A 81 7.31 -19.49 -46.34
N LEU A 82 7.55 -19.57 -45.04
CA LEU A 82 8.49 -20.46 -44.39
C LEU A 82 7.67 -21.65 -43.91
N GLY A 83 8.19 -22.88 -43.96
CA GLY A 83 7.45 -24.03 -43.42
C GLY A 83 6.91 -23.72 -42.01
N ALA A 84 5.62 -23.99 -41.76
CA ALA A 84 4.88 -23.52 -40.57
C ALA A 84 5.63 -23.71 -39.24
N ALA A 85 6.39 -24.80 -39.11
CA ALA A 85 7.22 -25.10 -37.95
C ALA A 85 8.37 -24.08 -37.74
N LEU A 86 9.07 -23.68 -38.80
CA LEU A 86 10.20 -22.73 -38.72
C LEU A 86 9.73 -21.30 -38.45
N GLY A 87 8.59 -20.91 -39.02
CA GLY A 87 8.00 -19.59 -38.78
C GLY A 87 7.61 -19.40 -37.31
N VAL A 88 6.90 -20.37 -36.73
CA VAL A 88 6.50 -20.31 -35.32
C VAL A 88 7.71 -20.40 -34.37
N LEU A 89 8.72 -21.22 -34.71
CA LEU A 89 9.95 -21.34 -33.91
C LEU A 89 10.72 -20.01 -33.82
N LEU A 90 10.93 -19.33 -34.96
CA LEU A 90 11.70 -18.09 -35.00
C LEU A 90 11.02 -16.99 -34.19
N VAL A 91 9.70 -16.89 -34.29
CA VAL A 91 8.92 -15.94 -33.53
C VAL A 91 8.96 -16.24 -32.02
N GLY A 92 8.88 -17.53 -31.64
CA GLY A 92 9.05 -17.96 -30.25
C GLY A 92 10.41 -17.57 -29.65
N VAL A 93 11.49 -17.68 -30.43
CA VAL A 93 12.83 -17.25 -30.00
C VAL A 93 12.90 -15.73 -29.79
N VAL A 94 12.30 -14.94 -30.69
CA VAL A 94 12.25 -13.47 -30.53
C VAL A 94 11.50 -13.06 -29.26
N LEU A 95 10.36 -13.69 -29.00
CA LEU A 95 9.60 -13.48 -27.76
C LEU A 95 10.42 -13.82 -26.51
N LEU A 96 11.11 -14.97 -26.51
CA LEU A 96 11.98 -15.38 -25.40
C LEU A 96 13.13 -14.40 -25.17
N ALA A 97 13.74 -13.89 -26.23
CA ALA A 97 14.81 -12.90 -26.13
C ALA A 97 14.31 -11.59 -25.49
N ILE A 98 13.14 -11.09 -25.92
CA ILE A 98 12.53 -9.88 -25.35
C ILE A 98 12.15 -10.11 -23.88
N ALA A 99 11.47 -11.23 -23.57
CA ALA A 99 11.06 -11.58 -22.21
C ALA A 99 12.28 -11.72 -21.28
N GLY A 100 13.32 -12.43 -21.72
CA GLY A 100 14.57 -12.57 -20.98
C GLY A 100 15.27 -11.23 -20.76
N GLY A 101 15.30 -10.36 -21.77
CA GLY A 101 15.84 -9.01 -21.67
C GLY A 101 15.11 -8.14 -20.65
N MET A 102 13.77 -8.14 -20.68
CA MET A 102 12.95 -7.43 -19.70
C MET A 102 13.14 -7.97 -18.28
N LEU A 103 13.20 -9.30 -18.12
CA LEU A 103 13.43 -9.94 -16.81
C LEU A 103 14.81 -9.55 -16.25
N PHE A 104 15.84 -9.54 -17.09
CA PHE A 104 17.20 -9.18 -16.71
C PHE A 104 17.32 -7.70 -16.33
N LEU A 105 16.76 -6.79 -17.13
CA LEU A 105 16.75 -5.35 -16.83
C LEU A 105 15.92 -5.05 -15.58
N GLY A 106 14.75 -5.69 -15.46
CA GLY A 106 13.87 -5.58 -14.30
C GLY A 106 14.59 -6.02 -13.02
N SER A 107 15.23 -7.19 -13.05
CA SER A 107 16.00 -7.72 -11.90
C SER A 107 17.12 -6.77 -11.45
N LYS A 108 17.77 -6.06 -12.39
CA LYS A 108 18.76 -5.02 -12.04
C LYS A 108 18.15 -3.76 -11.41
N ARG A 109 16.89 -3.44 -11.74
CA ARG A 109 16.17 -2.26 -11.26
C ARG A 109 15.46 -2.49 -9.93
N VAL A 110 15.25 -3.73 -9.52
CA VAL A 110 14.66 -4.06 -8.20
C VAL A 110 15.62 -3.60 -7.10
N PRO A 111 15.21 -2.69 -6.19
CA PRO A 111 16.06 -2.25 -5.10
C PRO A 111 16.37 -3.41 -4.15
N LYS A 112 17.65 -3.73 -3.98
CA LYS A 112 18.13 -4.86 -3.14
C LYS A 112 17.83 -4.69 -1.65
N LYS A 113 17.53 -3.47 -1.20
CA LYS A 113 17.13 -3.15 0.17
C LYS A 113 15.93 -2.19 0.14
N PRO A 114 14.70 -2.70 0.05
CA PRO A 114 13.54 -1.84 0.18
C PRO A 114 13.47 -1.27 1.61
N LEU A 115 13.25 0.04 1.72
CA LEU A 115 12.90 0.73 2.97
C LEU A 115 13.94 0.62 4.10
N THR A 116 15.24 0.73 3.80
CA THR A 116 16.32 0.71 4.82
C THR A 116 16.08 1.70 5.95
N HIS A 117 15.71 2.93 5.63
CA HIS A 117 15.44 3.97 6.63
C HIS A 117 14.22 3.66 7.51
N THR A 118 13.19 3.02 6.95
CA THR A 118 12.01 2.60 7.72
C THR A 118 12.34 1.43 8.64
N GLN A 119 13.16 0.48 8.17
CA GLN A 119 13.63 -0.63 9.00
C GLN A 119 14.55 -0.16 10.14
N GLU A 120 15.42 0.81 9.88
CA GLU A 120 16.27 1.42 10.89
C GLU A 120 15.45 2.19 11.94
N ARG A 121 14.46 2.99 11.51
CA ARG A 121 13.54 3.67 12.45
C ARG A 121 12.75 2.68 13.30
N LEU A 122 12.21 1.62 12.71
CA LEU A 122 11.46 0.59 13.46
C LEU A 122 12.34 -0.14 14.50
N LYS A 123 13.63 -0.34 14.20
CA LYS A 123 14.58 -0.92 15.17
C LYS A 123 14.88 0.03 16.32
N LEU A 124 15.04 1.32 16.05
CA LEU A 124 15.28 2.33 17.07
C LEU A 124 14.06 2.48 17.99
N ASP A 125 12.86 2.56 17.42
CA ASP A 125 11.61 2.65 18.21
C ASP A 125 11.39 1.42 19.10
N TYR A 126 11.76 0.22 18.61
CA TYR A 126 11.70 -1.00 19.41
C TYR A 126 12.70 -0.98 20.58
N GLN A 127 13.91 -0.49 20.36
CA GLN A 127 14.94 -0.41 21.41
C GLN A 127 14.55 0.57 22.51
N LEU A 128 14.04 1.75 22.15
CA LEU A 128 13.59 2.78 23.10
C LEU A 128 12.41 2.30 23.97
N THR A 129 11.48 1.55 23.36
CA THR A 129 10.35 0.95 24.09
C THR A 129 10.80 -0.15 25.06
N ARG A 130 11.88 -0.85 24.73
CA ARG A 130 12.42 -1.92 25.57
C ARG A 130 13.15 -1.37 26.79
N GLU A 131 13.91 -0.28 26.63
CA GLU A 131 14.60 0.40 27.73
C GLU A 131 13.64 1.08 28.71
N THR A 132 12.49 1.53 28.25
CA THR A 132 11.46 2.14 29.12
C THR A 132 10.63 1.13 29.93
N LEU A 133 10.77 -0.18 29.65
CA LEU A 133 10.05 -1.27 30.34
C LEU A 133 10.94 -2.11 31.27
N GLN A 134 12.24 -1.79 31.38
CA GLN A 134 13.16 -2.34 32.38
C GLN A 134 13.43 -1.33 33.49
#